data_AF-A0A519JWM8-F1
#
_entry.id   AF-A0A519JWM8-F1
#
_cell.length_a   1.000
_cell.length_b   1.000
_cell.length_c   1.000
_cell.angle_alpha   90.00
_cell.angle_beta   90.00
_cell.angle_gamma   90.00
#
_symmetry.space_group_name_H-M   'P 1'
#
loop_
_entity.id
_entity.type
_entity.pdbx_description
1 polymer ?
#
loop_
_entity_poly.entity_id
_entity_poly.type
_entity_poly.pdbx_seq_one_letter_code
_entity_poly.pdbx_strand_id
1 'polypeptide(L)'
;MALAESQLAAMKTQFDPATLSPDSRMSMRLFEYGVEQARLSNRWRDWGYQFAANGNPTTGLPVFLINNHRVSSVSDAEAYVSRLRASERVMGEIAAELRDRASKGIISPNFVFEPSIANTRNIITGAPFDGGADNPVWADFQRKVGALDTDQATKARLLAEGRAALTGEWKRGYETVLTALAEVQQQAAVMPD
;
A
#
# COMPACT_ATOMS: atom_id res chain seq x y z
N MET A 1 0.14 -12.95 -12.50
CA MET A 1 0.84 -13.82 -13.47
C MET A 1 0.38 -13.66 -14.91
N ALA A 2 -0.92 -13.57 -15.21
CA ALA A 2 -1.43 -13.57 -16.60
C ALA A 2 -0.77 -12.55 -17.55
N LEU A 3 -0.51 -11.31 -17.09
CA LEU A 3 0.15 -10.29 -17.91
C LEU A 3 1.58 -10.69 -18.31
N ALA A 4 2.38 -11.16 -17.35
CA ALA A 4 3.76 -11.55 -17.58
C ALA A 4 3.87 -12.74 -18.55
N GLU A 5 2.96 -13.70 -18.44
CA GLU A 5 2.87 -14.85 -19.35
C GLU A 5 2.49 -14.41 -20.77
N SER A 6 1.53 -13.50 -20.91
CA SER A 6 1.13 -12.93 -22.20
C SER A 6 2.28 -12.16 -22.86
N GLN A 7 3.02 -11.36 -22.08
CA GLN A 7 4.19 -10.64 -22.56
C GLN A 7 5.32 -11.58 -23.00
N LEU A 8 5.56 -12.67 -22.25
CA LEU A 8 6.54 -13.69 -22.63
C LEU A 8 6.16 -14.38 -23.94
N ALA A 9 4.89 -14.74 -24.09
CA ALA A 9 4.38 -15.32 -25.33
C ALA A 9 4.53 -14.35 -26.51
N ALA A 10 4.14 -13.08 -26.35
CA ALA A 10 4.29 -12.05 -27.37
C ALA A 10 5.76 -11.82 -27.74
N MET A 11 6.66 -11.77 -26.77
CA MET A 11 8.11 -11.63 -27.02
C MET A 11 8.64 -12.82 -27.83
N LYS A 12 8.26 -14.05 -27.50
CA LYS A 12 8.68 -15.26 -28.21
C LYS A 12 8.14 -15.37 -29.64
N THR A 13 6.99 -14.75 -29.94
CA THR A 13 6.41 -14.77 -31.29
C THR A 13 6.90 -13.64 -32.17
N GLN A 14 7.19 -12.46 -31.59
CA GLN A 14 7.55 -11.26 -32.35
C GLN A 14 9.04 -11.13 -32.63
N PHE A 15 9.90 -11.82 -31.86
CA PHE A 15 11.36 -11.70 -31.98
C PHE A 15 12.00 -13.06 -32.24
N ASP A 16 12.76 -13.18 -33.33
CA ASP A 16 13.66 -14.31 -33.57
C ASP A 16 15.00 -14.07 -32.85
N PRO A 17 15.35 -14.87 -31.82
CA PRO A 17 16.61 -14.74 -31.09
C PRO A 17 17.86 -14.72 -31.98
N ALA A 18 17.83 -15.40 -33.13
CA ALA A 18 18.97 -15.46 -34.04
C ALA A 18 19.27 -14.12 -34.73
N THR A 19 18.24 -13.28 -34.91
CA THR A 19 18.36 -11.96 -35.56
C THR A 19 18.67 -10.82 -34.60
N LEU A 20 18.57 -11.06 -33.29
CA LEU A 20 18.79 -10.05 -32.27
C LEU A 20 20.28 -9.72 -32.09
N SER A 21 20.58 -8.52 -31.59
CA SER A 21 21.93 -8.19 -31.12
C SER A 21 22.30 -9.00 -29.87
N PRO A 22 23.59 -9.09 -29.49
CA PRO A 22 23.99 -9.74 -28.23
C PRO A 22 23.26 -9.20 -26.99
N ASP A 23 23.10 -7.87 -26.90
CA ASP A 23 22.45 -7.22 -25.77
C ASP A 23 20.94 -7.49 -25.74
N SER A 24 20.27 -7.41 -26.90
CA SER A 24 18.83 -7.73 -26.99
C SER A 24 18.55 -9.21 -26.67
N ARG A 25 19.43 -10.12 -27.09
CA ARG A 25 19.35 -11.53 -26.66
C ARG A 25 19.51 -11.69 -25.15
N MET A 26 20.39 -10.90 -24.52
CA MET A 26 20.53 -10.91 -23.07
C MET A 26 19.26 -10.40 -22.40
N SER A 27 18.70 -9.26 -22.83
CA SER A 27 17.44 -8.73 -22.29
C SER A 27 16.28 -9.73 -22.42
N MET A 28 16.18 -10.41 -23.56
CA MET A 28 15.17 -11.46 -23.78
C MET A 28 15.31 -12.60 -22.77
N ARG A 29 16.54 -13.11 -22.56
CA ARG A 29 16.80 -14.17 -21.57
C ARG A 29 16.50 -13.73 -20.13
N LEU A 30 16.85 -12.50 -19.77
CA LEU A 30 16.56 -11.95 -18.44
C LEU A 30 15.05 -11.82 -18.20
N PHE A 31 14.29 -11.38 -19.21
CA PHE A 31 12.84 -11.30 -19.11
C PHE A 31 12.21 -12.70 -18.95
N GLU A 32 12.59 -13.66 -19.80
CA GLU A 32 12.10 -15.04 -19.70
C GLU A 32 12.41 -15.65 -18.32
N TYR A 33 13.67 -15.54 -17.87
CA TYR A 33 14.08 -15.98 -16.54
C TYR A 33 13.26 -15.31 -15.44
N GLY A 34 13.02 -14.00 -15.53
CA GLY A 34 12.19 -13.27 -14.57
C GLY A 34 10.75 -13.80 -14.48
N VAL A 35 10.13 -14.13 -15.62
CA VAL A 35 8.79 -14.72 -15.65
C VAL A 35 8.79 -16.13 -15.06
N GLU A 36 9.81 -16.94 -15.34
CA GLU A 36 9.97 -18.27 -14.73
C GLU A 36 10.11 -18.20 -13.21
N GLN A 37 10.97 -17.30 -12.70
CA GLN A 37 11.12 -17.08 -11.27
C GLN A 37 9.81 -16.60 -10.64
N ALA A 38 9.11 -15.66 -11.28
CA ALA A 38 7.80 -15.20 -10.82
C ALA A 38 6.77 -16.33 -10.75
N ARG A 39 6.77 -17.26 -11.72
CA ARG A 39 5.89 -18.44 -11.71
C ARG A 39 6.18 -19.36 -10.53
N LEU A 40 7.46 -19.62 -10.25
CA LEU A 40 7.88 -20.41 -9.11
C LEU A 40 7.48 -19.76 -7.78
N SER A 41 7.73 -18.46 -7.63
CA SER A 41 7.35 -17.70 -6.43
C SER A 41 5.83 -17.61 -6.24
N ASN A 42 5.06 -17.46 -7.33
CA ASN A 42 3.61 -17.32 -7.25
C ASN A 42 2.89 -18.56 -6.67
N ARG A 43 3.52 -19.74 -6.77
CA ARG A 43 3.04 -20.97 -6.10
C ARG A 43 2.98 -20.83 -4.58
N TRP A 44 3.86 -19.99 -4.03
CA TRP A 44 4.04 -19.77 -2.59
C TRP A 44 3.61 -18.36 -2.17
N ARG A 45 2.84 -17.65 -3.01
CA ARG A 45 2.49 -16.23 -2.74
C ARG A 45 1.74 -16.01 -1.43
N ASP A 46 1.00 -17.03 -0.98
CA ASP A 46 0.23 -16.98 0.28
C ASP A 46 1.09 -17.34 1.51
N TRP A 47 2.31 -17.89 1.31
CA TRP A 47 3.21 -18.40 2.37
C TRP A 47 4.12 -17.34 3.01
N GLY A 48 3.85 -16.05 2.75
CA GLY A 48 4.54 -14.94 3.40
C GLY A 48 3.74 -14.37 4.56
N TYR A 49 4.41 -13.83 5.57
CA TYR A 49 3.73 -13.03 6.59
C TYR A 49 3.28 -11.68 6.03
N GLN A 50 2.01 -11.34 6.22
CA GLN A 50 1.47 -10.05 5.78
C GLN A 50 2.03 -8.90 6.61
N PHE A 51 2.23 -9.14 7.92
CA PHE A 51 2.95 -8.26 8.84
C PHE A 51 4.17 -8.99 9.36
N ALA A 52 5.34 -8.36 9.33
CA ALA A 52 6.61 -8.93 9.75
C ALA A 52 7.38 -7.93 10.62
N ALA A 53 8.42 -8.39 11.33
CA ALA A 53 9.24 -7.53 12.19
C ALA A 53 9.79 -6.27 11.47
N ASN A 54 10.04 -6.39 10.17
CA ASN A 54 10.53 -5.33 9.29
C ASN A 54 9.55 -4.97 8.16
N GLY A 55 8.26 -5.35 8.27
CA GLY A 55 7.29 -5.16 7.20
C GLY A 55 5.90 -4.85 7.72
N ASN A 56 5.38 -3.67 7.41
CA ASN A 56 3.99 -3.29 7.69
C ASN A 56 3.37 -2.71 6.40
N PRO A 57 2.37 -3.37 5.78
CA PRO A 57 1.79 -2.96 4.50
C PRO A 57 1.01 -1.64 4.60
N THR A 58 0.66 -1.20 5.81
CA THR A 58 -0.13 0.02 6.03
C THR A 58 0.71 1.31 5.95
N THR A 59 2.05 1.22 6.00
CA THR A 59 2.94 2.39 6.00
C THR A 59 3.26 2.90 4.60
N GLY A 60 3.12 2.05 3.58
CA GLY A 60 3.51 2.38 2.20
C GLY A 60 2.70 3.53 1.61
N LEU A 61 1.39 3.59 1.88
CA LEU A 61 0.51 4.63 1.34
C LEU A 61 0.85 6.03 1.88
N PRO A 62 0.98 6.27 3.20
CA PRO A 62 1.48 7.54 3.73
C PRO A 62 2.83 7.95 3.12
N VAL A 63 3.79 7.03 3.05
CA VAL A 63 5.13 7.29 2.49
C VAL A 63 5.03 7.73 1.02
N PHE A 64 4.21 7.05 0.22
CA PHE A 64 3.98 7.42 -1.17
C PHE A 64 3.35 8.81 -1.30
N LEU A 65 2.29 9.09 -0.52
CA LEU A 65 1.58 10.35 -0.59
C LEU A 65 2.49 11.53 -0.25
N ILE A 66 3.30 11.40 0.81
CA ILE A 66 4.20 12.46 1.27
C ILE A 66 5.34 12.67 0.26
N ASN A 67 6.05 11.60 -0.10
CA ASN A 67 7.33 11.71 -0.81
C ASN A 67 7.21 11.70 -2.34
N ASN A 68 6.19 11.03 -2.89
CA ASN A 68 6.11 10.76 -4.33
C ASN A 68 4.93 11.46 -5.02
N HIS A 69 3.80 11.64 -4.33
CA HIS A 69 2.65 12.32 -4.91
C HIS A 69 2.88 13.84 -4.93
N ARG A 70 3.30 14.36 -6.09
CA ARG A 70 3.44 15.80 -6.33
C ARG A 70 2.07 16.45 -6.47
N VAL A 71 1.94 17.67 -5.95
CA VAL A 71 0.75 18.51 -6.08
C VAL A 71 1.18 19.84 -6.65
N SER A 72 1.01 19.99 -7.96
CA SER A 72 1.36 21.20 -8.73
C SER A 72 0.14 21.88 -9.35
N SER A 73 -1.01 21.22 -9.28
CA SER A 73 -2.28 21.69 -9.84
C SER A 73 -3.46 21.29 -8.93
N VAL A 74 -4.63 21.89 -9.18
CA VAL A 74 -5.88 21.51 -8.50
C VAL A 74 -6.21 20.04 -8.75
N SER A 75 -6.05 19.55 -9.99
CA SER A 75 -6.29 18.14 -10.32
C SER A 75 -5.36 17.18 -9.58
N ASP A 76 -4.10 17.57 -9.31
CA ASP A 76 -3.18 16.75 -8.52
C ASP A 76 -3.63 16.64 -7.06
N ALA A 77 -4.15 17.74 -6.49
CA ALA A 77 -4.70 17.74 -5.14
C ALA A 77 -5.98 16.90 -5.05
N GLU A 78 -6.86 16.97 -6.05
CA GLU A 78 -8.06 16.13 -6.13
C GLU A 78 -7.68 14.64 -6.28
N ALA A 79 -6.63 14.33 -7.03
CA ALA A 79 -6.08 12.99 -7.11
C ALA A 79 -5.51 12.52 -5.76
N TYR A 80 -4.89 13.42 -4.98
CA TYR A 80 -4.45 13.11 -3.61
C TYR A 80 -5.65 12.75 -2.73
N VAL A 81 -6.72 13.57 -2.73
CA VAL A 81 -7.95 13.29 -1.97
C VAL A 81 -8.59 11.98 -2.41
N SER A 82 -8.63 11.70 -3.72
CA SER A 82 -9.13 10.43 -4.25
C SER A 82 -8.36 9.23 -3.69
N ARG A 83 -7.03 9.34 -3.54
CA ARG A 83 -6.21 8.30 -2.90
C ARG A 83 -6.50 8.13 -1.42
N LEU A 84 -6.75 9.22 -0.71
CA LEU A 84 -7.20 9.16 0.69
C LEU A 84 -8.54 8.43 0.81
N ARG A 85 -9.50 8.67 -0.10
CA ARG A 85 -10.77 7.93 -0.10
C ARG A 85 -10.58 6.45 -0.45
N ALA A 86 -9.72 6.17 -1.43
CA ALA A 86 -9.45 4.79 -1.87
C ALA A 86 -8.72 3.93 -0.82
N SER A 87 -8.16 4.53 0.23
CA SER A 87 -7.46 3.78 1.27
C SER A 87 -8.38 2.83 2.03
N GLU A 88 -9.67 3.13 2.18
CA GLU A 88 -10.62 2.22 2.85
C GLU A 88 -10.63 0.85 2.17
N ARG A 89 -10.74 0.83 0.83
CA ARG A 89 -10.67 -0.41 0.05
C ARG A 89 -9.33 -1.12 0.22
N VAL A 90 -8.21 -0.40 0.08
CA VAL A 90 -6.86 -1.00 0.16
C VAL A 90 -6.60 -1.60 1.54
N MET A 91 -7.00 -0.91 2.61
CA MET A 91 -6.85 -1.42 3.98
C MET A 91 -7.80 -2.60 4.24
N GLY A 92 -9.00 -2.59 3.65
CA GLY A 92 -9.90 -3.74 3.65
C GLY A 92 -9.29 -4.96 2.97
N GLU A 93 -8.64 -4.79 1.81
CA GLU A 93 -7.90 -5.85 1.11
C GLU A 93 -6.74 -6.38 1.97
N ILE A 94 -5.97 -5.50 2.62
CA ILE A 94 -4.89 -5.89 3.55
C ILE A 94 -5.43 -6.71 4.72
N ALA A 95 -6.54 -6.28 5.32
CA ALA A 95 -7.17 -6.98 6.44
C ALA A 95 -7.74 -8.34 6.02
N ALA A 96 -8.35 -8.42 4.84
CA ALA A 96 -8.86 -9.67 4.29
C ALA A 96 -7.73 -10.67 4.02
N GLU A 97 -6.62 -10.22 3.41
CA GLU A 97 -5.44 -11.05 3.17
C GLU A 97 -4.81 -11.55 4.47
N LEU A 98 -4.71 -10.69 5.50
CA LEU A 98 -4.21 -11.09 6.82
C LEU A 98 -5.07 -12.22 7.42
N ARG A 99 -6.40 -12.09 7.37
CA ARG A 99 -7.34 -13.11 7.87
C ARG A 99 -7.28 -14.40 7.07
N ASP A 100 -7.23 -14.31 5.74
CA ASP A 100 -7.14 -15.47 4.86
C ASP A 100 -5.86 -16.28 5.14
N ARG A 101 -4.71 -15.62 5.24
CA ARG A 101 -3.45 -16.28 5.61
C ARG A 101 -3.51 -16.90 6.99
N ALA A 102 -4.06 -16.18 7.98
CA ALA A 102 -4.23 -16.71 9.32
C ALA A 102 -5.10 -17.98 9.34
N SER A 103 -6.19 -18.02 8.56
CA SER A 103 -7.05 -19.20 8.43
C SER A 103 -6.34 -20.44 7.86
N LYS A 104 -5.24 -20.22 7.13
CA LYS A 104 -4.36 -21.26 6.56
C LYS A 104 -3.20 -21.64 7.50
N GLY A 105 -3.17 -21.09 8.72
CA GLY A 105 -2.09 -21.29 9.69
C GLY A 105 -0.84 -20.45 9.43
N ILE A 106 -0.91 -19.49 8.50
CA ILE A 106 0.21 -18.63 8.11
C ILE A 106 0.12 -17.35 8.94
N ILE A 107 0.61 -17.44 10.17
CA ILE A 107 0.49 -16.41 11.19
C ILE A 107 1.90 -15.96 11.61
N SER A 108 2.10 -14.65 11.68
CA SER A 108 3.36 -14.06 12.12
C SER A 108 3.68 -14.44 13.57
N PRO A 109 4.96 -14.47 13.99
CA PRO A 109 5.30 -14.64 15.40
C PRO A 109 4.62 -13.60 16.30
N ASN A 110 4.21 -14.00 17.51
CA ASN A 110 3.42 -13.15 18.41
C ASN A 110 4.05 -11.77 18.68
N PHE A 111 5.38 -11.71 18.80
CA PHE A 111 6.11 -10.45 19.05
C PHE A 111 5.98 -9.40 17.92
N VAL A 112 5.52 -9.79 16.72
CA VAL A 112 5.31 -8.87 15.59
C VAL A 112 4.06 -8.00 15.76
N PHE A 113 3.06 -8.48 16.51
CA PHE A 113 1.74 -7.84 16.56
C PHE A 113 1.72 -6.53 17.32
N GLU A 114 2.37 -6.45 18.49
CA GLU A 114 2.39 -5.22 19.28
C GLU A 114 3.02 -4.04 18.49
N PRO A 115 4.24 -4.18 17.90
CA PRO A 115 4.80 -3.12 17.07
C PRO A 115 3.95 -2.81 15.84
N SER A 116 3.35 -3.83 15.22
CA SER A 116 2.48 -3.66 14.04
C SER A 116 1.23 -2.85 14.37
N ILE A 117 0.58 -3.14 15.49
CA ILE A 117 -0.60 -2.42 15.99
C ILE A 117 -0.22 -0.98 16.35
N ALA A 118 0.87 -0.78 17.09
CA ALA A 118 1.34 0.55 17.46
C ALA A 118 1.64 1.42 16.23
N ASN A 119 2.41 0.89 15.28
CA ASN A 119 2.74 1.60 14.04
C ASN A 119 1.51 1.91 13.20
N THR A 120 0.56 0.98 13.09
CA THR A 120 -0.69 1.18 12.34
C THR A 120 -1.57 2.23 13.01
N ARG A 121 -1.66 2.23 14.35
CA ARG A 121 -2.44 3.22 15.12
C ARG A 121 -1.87 4.63 15.00
N ASN A 122 -0.54 4.76 14.98
CA ASN A 122 0.12 6.07 14.85
C ASN A 122 -0.24 6.79 13.53
N ILE A 123 -0.62 6.06 12.48
CA ILE A 123 -1.02 6.65 11.20
C ILE A 123 -2.37 7.41 11.29
N ILE A 124 -3.18 7.08 12.30
CA ILE A 124 -4.49 7.73 12.56
C ILE A 124 -4.52 8.48 13.89
N THR A 125 -3.36 8.90 14.39
CA THR A 125 -3.21 9.73 15.60
C THR A 125 -2.75 11.14 15.23
N GLY A 126 -3.21 12.16 15.98
CA GLY A 126 -2.99 13.57 15.68
C GLY A 126 -4.14 14.17 14.88
N ALA A 127 -4.11 15.49 14.65
CA ALA A 127 -5.08 16.15 13.80
C ALA A 127 -4.98 15.60 12.36
N PRO A 128 -6.11 15.39 11.65
CA PRO A 128 -7.45 15.82 12.01
C PRO A 128 -8.27 14.76 12.78
N PHE A 129 -7.65 13.67 13.23
CA PHE A 129 -8.35 12.57 13.91
C PHE A 129 -8.65 12.88 15.38
N ASP A 130 -7.78 13.65 16.02
CA ASP A 130 -7.92 14.14 17.39
C ASP A 130 -7.47 15.61 17.49
N GLY A 131 -7.37 16.14 18.72
CA GLY A 131 -6.96 17.52 19.01
C GLY A 131 -5.44 17.73 19.14
N GLY A 132 -4.62 16.75 18.77
CA GLY A 132 -3.16 16.81 18.81
C GLY A 132 -2.55 17.59 17.65
N ALA A 133 -1.22 17.48 17.52
CA ALA A 133 -0.49 18.04 16.39
C ALA A 133 -0.94 17.41 15.06
N ASP A 134 -0.77 18.13 13.95
CA ASP A 134 -1.08 17.60 12.62
C ASP A 134 -0.31 16.30 12.37
N ASN A 135 -1.05 15.24 12.00
CA ASN A 135 -0.42 14.02 11.55
C ASN A 135 0.35 14.29 10.25
N PRO A 136 1.41 13.52 9.94
CA PRO A 136 2.28 13.80 8.81
C PRO A 136 1.59 13.90 7.45
N VAL A 137 0.55 13.09 7.20
CA VAL A 137 -0.20 13.13 5.92
C VAL A 137 -1.03 14.40 5.82
N TRP A 138 -1.66 14.82 6.91
CA TRP A 138 -2.44 16.05 6.95
C TRP A 138 -1.56 17.30 6.80
N ALA A 139 -0.44 17.36 7.54
CA ALA A 139 0.53 18.44 7.43
C ALA A 139 1.10 18.56 6.01
N ASP A 140 1.45 17.43 5.38
CA ASP A 140 1.92 17.40 3.99
C ASP A 140 0.85 17.91 3.02
N PHE A 141 -0.39 17.44 3.15
CA PHE A 141 -1.48 17.85 2.27
C PHE A 141 -1.79 19.34 2.42
N GLN A 142 -1.82 19.87 3.65
CA GLN A 142 -2.00 21.31 3.91
C GLN A 142 -0.91 22.14 3.25
N ARG A 143 0.36 21.75 3.42
CA ARG A 143 1.50 22.43 2.80
C ARG A 143 1.40 22.41 1.27
N LYS A 144 1.07 21.26 0.68
CA LYS A 144 0.94 21.08 -0.77
C LYS A 144 -0.19 21.94 -1.36
N VAL A 145 -1.38 21.92 -0.75
CA VAL A 145 -2.51 22.75 -1.18
C VAL A 145 -2.24 24.23 -0.97
N GLY A 146 -1.60 24.60 0.15
CA GLY A 146 -1.22 25.98 0.44
C GLY A 146 -0.32 26.61 -0.62
N ALA A 147 0.58 25.81 -1.21
CA ALA A 147 1.51 26.23 -2.24
C ALA A 147 0.93 26.34 -3.66
N LEU A 148 -0.33 25.92 -3.89
CA LEU A 148 -0.96 26.02 -5.20
C LEU A 148 -1.19 27.48 -5.60
N ASP A 149 -0.96 27.78 -6.88
CA ASP A 149 -1.36 29.06 -7.48
C ASP A 149 -2.83 28.97 -7.93
N THR A 150 -3.74 29.21 -6.98
CA THR A 150 -5.20 29.17 -7.16
C THR A 150 -5.89 30.00 -6.08
N ASP A 151 -7.19 30.26 -6.25
CA ASP A 151 -7.97 31.07 -5.32
C ASP A 151 -8.15 30.40 -3.94
N GLN A 152 -8.44 31.22 -2.93
CA GLN A 152 -8.57 30.77 -1.54
C GLN A 152 -9.78 29.85 -1.32
N ALA A 153 -10.86 30.01 -2.09
CA ALA A 153 -12.05 29.17 -1.97
C ALA A 153 -11.74 27.74 -2.45
N THR A 154 -10.98 27.60 -3.53
CA THR A 154 -10.48 26.33 -4.06
C THR A 154 -9.56 25.64 -3.05
N LYS A 155 -8.62 26.37 -2.43
CA LYS A 155 -7.78 25.81 -1.36
C LYS A 155 -8.61 25.34 -0.17
N ALA A 156 -9.56 26.16 0.29
CA ALA A 156 -10.43 25.83 1.42
C ALA A 156 -11.27 24.57 1.13
N ARG A 157 -11.84 24.45 -0.08
CA ARG A 157 -12.56 23.25 -0.53
C ARG A 157 -11.66 22.01 -0.49
N LEU A 158 -10.46 22.07 -1.08
CA LEU A 158 -9.53 20.94 -1.10
C LEU A 158 -9.14 20.49 0.32
N LEU A 159 -8.86 21.44 1.22
CA LEU A 159 -8.55 21.15 2.61
C LEU A 159 -9.73 20.51 3.35
N ALA A 160 -10.95 21.00 3.12
CA ALA A 160 -12.16 20.41 3.71
C ALA A 160 -12.39 18.98 3.21
N GLU A 161 -12.24 18.74 1.90
CA GLU A 161 -12.38 17.41 1.31
C GLU A 161 -11.29 16.44 1.80
N GLY A 162 -10.04 16.88 1.89
CA GLY A 162 -8.93 16.09 2.42
C GLY A 162 -9.15 15.74 3.89
N ARG A 163 -9.57 16.70 4.72
CA ARG A 163 -9.94 16.44 6.12
C ARG A 163 -11.06 15.42 6.22
N ALA A 164 -12.13 15.59 5.43
CA ALA A 164 -13.26 14.66 5.42
C ALA A 164 -12.82 13.23 5.05
N ALA A 165 -12.01 13.08 3.99
CA ALA A 165 -11.48 11.78 3.58
C ALA A 165 -10.56 11.15 4.64
N LEU A 166 -9.74 11.95 5.32
CA LEU A 166 -8.91 11.48 6.45
C LEU A 166 -9.80 10.97 7.58
N THR A 167 -10.72 11.78 8.09
CA THR A 167 -11.56 11.41 9.23
C THR A 167 -12.63 10.35 8.89
N GLY A 168 -12.88 10.11 7.60
CA GLY A 168 -13.83 9.13 7.08
C GLY A 168 -13.14 7.85 6.62
N GLU A 169 -13.07 7.66 5.31
CA GLU A 169 -12.58 6.46 4.60
C GLU A 169 -11.21 6.02 5.09
N TRP A 170 -10.28 6.96 5.26
CA TRP A 170 -8.94 6.66 5.75
C TRP A 170 -8.97 6.07 7.14
N LYS A 171 -9.56 6.77 8.11
CA LYS A 171 -9.66 6.30 9.49
C LYS A 171 -10.33 4.93 9.57
N ARG A 172 -11.46 4.74 8.90
CA ARG A 172 -12.19 3.45 8.87
C ARG A 172 -11.35 2.32 8.28
N GLY A 173 -10.59 2.59 7.22
CA GLY A 173 -9.67 1.63 6.63
C GLY A 173 -8.62 1.15 7.63
N TYR A 174 -7.92 2.07 8.29
CA TYR A 174 -6.91 1.73 9.29
C TYR A 174 -7.50 1.04 10.52
N GLU A 175 -8.67 1.45 10.99
CA GLU A 175 -9.40 0.76 12.06
C GLU A 175 -9.73 -0.69 11.69
N THR A 176 -10.14 -0.93 10.43
CA THR A 176 -10.40 -2.29 9.93
C THR A 176 -9.16 -3.19 10.03
N VAL A 177 -7.97 -2.63 9.73
CA VAL A 177 -6.70 -3.37 9.85
C VAL A 177 -6.33 -3.60 11.32
N LEU A 178 -6.53 -2.61 12.19
CA LEU A 178 -6.29 -2.75 13.63
C LEU A 178 -7.17 -3.85 14.24
N THR A 179 -8.43 -3.94 13.84
CA THR A 179 -9.32 -5.03 14.23
C THR A 179 -8.80 -6.38 13.76
N ALA A 180 -8.40 -6.50 12.49
CA ALA A 180 -7.86 -7.76 11.96
C ALA A 180 -6.55 -8.18 12.65
N LEU A 181 -5.66 -7.21 12.96
CA LEU A 181 -4.43 -7.46 13.72
C LEU A 181 -4.75 -8.00 15.13
N ALA A 182 -5.72 -7.40 15.82
CA ALA A 182 -6.13 -7.86 17.16
C ALA A 182 -6.73 -9.27 17.12
N GLU A 183 -7.57 -9.58 16.13
CA GLU A 183 -8.14 -10.92 15.93
C GLU A 183 -7.06 -11.98 15.71
N VAL A 184 -6.10 -11.70 14.82
CA VAL A 184 -5.03 -12.66 14.49
C VAL A 184 -3.99 -12.75 15.60
N GLN A 185 -3.75 -11.69 16.37
CA GLN A 185 -2.89 -11.72 17.54
C GLN A 185 -3.35 -12.76 18.58
N GLN A 186 -4.67 -12.89 18.80
CA GLN A 186 -5.20 -13.91 19.70
C GLN A 186 -4.88 -15.33 19.23
N GLN A 187 -4.85 -15.55 17.91
CA GLN A 187 -4.44 -16.83 17.33
C GLN A 187 -2.94 -17.06 17.50
N ALA A 188 -2.13 -16.02 17.26
CA ALA A 188 -0.67 -16.10 17.43
C ALA A 188 -0.27 -16.40 18.89
N ALA A 189 -1.00 -15.88 19.87
CA ALA A 189 -0.71 -16.07 21.30
C ALA A 189 -0.91 -17.51 21.80
N VAL A 190 -1.67 -18.34 21.07
CA VAL A 190 -1.91 -19.75 21.41
C VAL A 190 -1.08 -20.72 20.56
N MET A 191 -0.28 -20.21 19.62
CA MET A 191 0.64 -21.03 18.85
C MET A 191 1.87 -21.41 19.70
N PRO A 192 2.40 -22.63 19.55
CA PRO A 192 3.67 -22.99 20.18
C PRO A 192 4.80 -22.10 19.64
N ASP A 193 5.76 -21.77 20.51
CA ASP A 193 7.02 -21.11 20.14
C ASP A 193 7.87 -21.95 19.18
#